data_AF-A0A933QEU2-F1
#
_entry.id   AF-A0A933QEU2-F1
#
_cell.length_a   1.000
_cell.length_b   1.000
_cell.length_c   1.000
_cell.angle_alpha   90.00
_cell.angle_beta   90.00
_cell.angle_gamma   90.00
#
_symmetry.space_group_name_H-M   'P 1'
#
loop_
_entity.id
_entity.type
_entity.pdbx_description
1 polymer ?
#
loop_
_entity_poly.entity_id
_entity_poly.type
_entity_poly.pdbx_seq_one_letter_code
_entity_poly.pdbx_strand_id
1 'polypeptide(L)'
;MNIRNLIVGIAAAAFSLTAFAQQPIVIKFSHVVANDTPKGHAAEYFKKKAEELTGGKVKVEVYANSTLYKDKEEMEALQLGAVQMLAPSLAKFGPLGVKEFEVFDLPYIFDNYDALHKVPQGPAGRALLD
;
A
#
# COMPACT_ATOMS: atom_id res chain seq x y z
N MET A 1 -24.26 39.68 -38.12
CA MET A 1 -23.86 38.75 -37.03
C MET A 1 -23.83 39.56 -35.73
N ASN A 2 -24.80 39.34 -34.84
CA ASN A 2 -25.04 40.25 -33.73
C ASN A 2 -24.03 40.00 -32.60
N ILE A 3 -23.41 41.08 -32.10
CA ILE A 3 -22.42 41.07 -31.01
C ILE A 3 -22.91 40.29 -29.77
N ARG A 4 -24.22 40.29 -29.51
CA ARG A 4 -24.86 39.47 -28.46
C ARG A 4 -24.61 37.96 -28.62
N ASN A 5 -24.60 37.44 -29.84
CA ASN A 5 -24.40 36.01 -30.08
C ASN A 5 -22.93 35.62 -29.89
N LEU A 6 -22.00 36.55 -30.07
CA LEU A 6 -20.57 36.34 -29.85
C LEU A 6 -20.22 36.29 -28.35
N ILE A 7 -20.84 37.17 -27.55
CA ILE A 7 -20.62 37.22 -26.09
C ILE A 7 -21.19 35.97 -25.39
N VAL A 8 -22.36 35.49 -25.83
CA VAL A 8 -22.97 34.26 -25.30
C VAL A 8 -22.14 33.02 -25.64
N GLY A 9 -21.53 32.96 -26.84
CA GLY A 9 -20.66 31.85 -27.24
C GLY A 9 -19.35 31.77 -26.43
N ILE A 10 -18.76 32.92 -26.07
CA ILE A 10 -17.52 32.97 -25.27
C ILE A 10 -17.78 32.56 -23.81
N ALA A 11 -18.93 32.94 -23.24
CA ALA A 11 -19.30 32.55 -21.88
C ALA A 11 -19.57 31.03 -21.74
N ALA A 12 -20.14 30.39 -22.77
CA ALA A 12 -20.36 28.95 -22.78
C ALA A 12 -19.06 28.13 -22.92
N ALA A 13 -18.07 28.65 -23.67
CA ALA A 13 -16.76 28.02 -23.79
C ALA A 13 -15.93 28.10 -22.49
N ALA A 14 -16.10 29.17 -21.70
CA ALA A 14 -15.40 29.33 -20.42
C ALA A 14 -15.86 28.33 -19.33
N PHE A 15 -17.11 27.84 -19.39
CA PHE A 15 -17.63 26.84 -18.46
C PHE A 15 -17.21 25.40 -18.77
N SER A 16 -16.64 25.15 -19.95
CA SER A 16 -16.30 23.80 -20.42
C SER A 16 -14.88 23.35 -20.06
N LEU A 17 -14.07 24.22 -19.42
CA LEU A 17 -12.64 23.98 -19.18
C LEU A 17 -12.27 23.60 -17.74
N THR A 18 -13.21 23.53 -16.80
CA THR A 18 -12.92 23.00 -15.47
C THR A 18 -13.08 21.48 -15.47
N ALA A 19 -12.16 20.80 -16.16
CA ALA A 19 -11.92 19.39 -15.88
C ALA A 19 -11.35 19.31 -14.46
N PHE A 20 -12.19 18.98 -13.48
CA PHE A 20 -11.72 18.65 -12.13
C PHE A 20 -10.84 17.40 -12.24
N ALA A 21 -9.52 17.59 -12.14
CA ALA A 21 -8.61 16.46 -11.97
C ALA A 21 -8.97 15.77 -10.66
N GLN A 22 -9.40 14.50 -10.75
CA GLN A 22 -9.68 13.67 -9.58
C GLN A 22 -8.42 13.64 -8.70
N GLN A 23 -8.56 13.94 -7.40
CA GLN A 23 -7.42 13.85 -6.49
C GLN A 23 -6.87 12.41 -6.46
N PRO A 24 -5.54 12.24 -6.45
CA PRO A 24 -4.94 10.92 -6.44
C PRO A 24 -5.31 10.16 -5.18
N ILE A 25 -5.49 8.85 -5.31
CA ILE A 25 -5.64 7.95 -4.18
C ILE A 25 -4.27 7.87 -3.49
N VAL A 26 -4.21 8.24 -2.21
CA VAL A 26 -2.97 8.19 -1.43
C VAL A 26 -2.91 6.90 -0.63
N ILE A 27 -1.86 6.11 -0.84
CA ILE A 27 -1.52 4.95 0.01
C ILE A 27 -0.37 5.36 0.90
N LYS A 28 -0.63 5.53 2.20
CA LYS A 28 0.45 5.61 3.19
C LYS A 28 0.93 4.19 3.48
N PHE A 29 2.20 3.93 3.20
CA PHE A 29 2.87 2.66 3.48
C PHE A 29 3.84 2.85 4.64
N SER A 30 3.46 2.43 5.85
CA SER A 30 4.32 2.51 7.03
C SER A 30 5.11 1.21 7.24
N HIS A 31 6.39 1.32 7.60
CA HIS A 31 7.19 0.18 8.05
C HIS A 31 8.28 0.59 9.04
N VAL A 32 8.69 -0.36 9.87
CA VAL A 32 9.54 -0.07 11.04
C VAL A 32 11.05 -0.06 10.79
N VAL A 33 11.50 -0.62 9.67
CA VAL A 33 12.94 -0.75 9.34
C VAL A 33 13.46 0.42 8.49
N ALA A 34 14.78 0.50 8.31
CA ALA A 34 15.43 1.48 7.43
C ALA A 34 15.15 1.24 5.94
N ASN A 35 15.33 2.29 5.13
CA ASN A 35 15.15 2.23 3.68
C ASN A 35 16.07 1.20 3.03
N ASP A 36 17.34 1.13 3.47
CA ASP A 36 18.33 0.20 2.93
C ASP A 36 18.22 -1.19 3.57
N THR A 37 17.02 -1.77 3.46
CA THR A 37 16.72 -3.14 3.89
C THR A 37 15.82 -3.79 2.86
N PRO A 38 15.71 -5.13 2.81
CA PRO A 38 14.82 -5.79 1.85
C PRO A 38 13.37 -5.28 1.89
N LYS A 39 12.84 -4.95 3.08
CA LYS A 39 11.49 -4.39 3.24
C LYS A 39 11.40 -2.96 2.72
N GLY A 40 12.41 -2.12 3.00
CA GLY A 40 12.45 -0.75 2.50
C GLY A 40 12.54 -0.70 0.97
N HIS A 41 13.42 -1.52 0.38
CA HIS A 41 13.52 -1.68 -1.08
C HIS A 41 12.22 -2.17 -1.71
N ALA A 42 11.53 -3.12 -1.06
CA ALA A 42 10.23 -3.61 -1.53
C ALA A 42 9.13 -2.52 -1.48
N ALA A 43 9.10 -1.69 -0.43
CA ALA A 43 8.13 -0.59 -0.31
C ALA A 43 8.34 0.49 -1.38
N GLU A 44 9.60 0.87 -1.64
CA GLU A 44 9.94 1.82 -2.71
C GLU A 44 9.67 1.24 -4.11
N TYR A 45 9.93 -0.06 -4.30
CA TYR A 45 9.58 -0.74 -5.55
C TYR A 45 8.06 -0.78 -5.76
N PHE A 46 7.29 -1.08 -4.71
CA PHE A 46 5.83 -1.04 -4.75
C PHE A 46 5.33 0.36 -5.11
N LYS A 47 5.87 1.41 -4.48
CA LYS A 47 5.57 2.81 -4.82
C LYS A 47 5.76 3.08 -6.31
N LYS A 48 6.96 2.77 -6.83
CA LYS A 48 7.28 2.97 -8.25
C LYS A 48 6.27 2.26 -9.15
N LYS A 49 5.96 1.00 -8.86
CA LYS A 49 5.04 0.19 -9.69
C LYS A 49 3.59 0.62 -9.58
N ALA A 50 3.11 0.98 -8.39
CA ALA A 50 1.76 1.49 -8.21
C ALA A 50 1.56 2.81 -8.97
N GLU A 51 2.51 3.74 -8.87
CA GLU A 51 2.44 5.03 -9.57
C GLU A 51 2.52 4.86 -11.10
N GLU A 52 3.44 4.00 -11.58
CA GLU A 52 3.62 3.68 -13.00
C GLU A 52 2.36 3.01 -13.60
N LEU A 53 1.89 1.94 -12.99
CA LEU A 53 0.79 1.11 -13.54
C LEU A 53 -0.57 1.82 -13.46
N THR A 54 -0.73 2.79 -12.57
CA THR A 54 -1.97 3.55 -12.43
C THR A 54 -1.95 4.88 -13.18
N GLY A 55 -0.85 5.21 -13.87
CA GLY A 55 -0.68 6.50 -14.55
C GLY A 55 -0.81 7.68 -13.58
N GLY A 56 -0.29 7.53 -12.35
CA GLY A 56 -0.34 8.54 -11.31
C GLY A 56 -1.68 8.70 -10.57
N LYS A 57 -2.70 7.87 -10.86
CA LYS A 57 -3.97 7.89 -10.12
C LYS A 57 -3.82 7.41 -8.67
N VAL A 58 -2.83 6.55 -8.42
CA VAL A 58 -2.39 6.17 -7.06
C VAL A 58 -1.04 6.83 -6.81
N LYS A 59 -0.89 7.44 -5.64
CA LYS A 59 0.37 7.94 -5.10
C LYS A 59 0.71 7.16 -3.84
N VAL A 60 1.96 6.71 -3.70
CA VAL A 60 2.38 5.97 -2.52
C VAL A 60 3.37 6.80 -1.70
N GLU A 61 3.07 6.97 -0.42
CA GLU A 61 3.89 7.69 0.53
C GLU A 61 4.50 6.67 1.49
N VAL A 62 5.81 6.41 1.34
CA VAL A 62 6.54 5.43 2.14
C VAL A 62 7.08 6.11 3.40
N TYR A 63 6.78 5.53 4.56
CA TYR A 63 7.21 5.98 5.88
C TYR A 63 8.04 4.89 6.56
N ALA A 64 9.36 4.99 6.40
CA ALA A 64 10.32 4.07 6.99
C ALA A 64 10.66 4.43 8.44
N ASN A 65 11.48 3.58 9.09
CA ASN A 65 12.02 3.81 10.44
C ASN A 65 10.95 4.13 11.50
N SER A 66 9.75 3.58 11.34
CA SER A 66 8.61 3.88 12.24
C SER A 66 8.29 5.38 12.33
N THR A 67 8.56 6.16 11.28
CA THR A 67 8.33 7.61 11.27
C THR A 67 6.85 7.98 11.31
N LEU A 68 5.98 7.07 10.87
CA LEU A 68 4.52 7.26 10.93
C LEU A 68 3.89 6.43 12.05
N TYR A 69 4.09 5.10 12.06
CA TYR A 69 3.59 4.21 13.11
C TYR A 69 4.67 3.22 13.56
N LYS A 70 4.69 2.92 14.86
CA LYS A 70 5.53 1.89 15.47
C LYS A 70 4.88 0.51 15.44
N ASP A 71 5.71 -0.50 15.66
CA ASP A 71 5.38 -1.93 15.74
C ASP A 71 4.14 -2.30 16.57
N LYS A 72 3.80 -1.51 17.62
CA LYS A 72 2.68 -1.81 18.53
C LYS A 72 1.36 -1.17 18.12
N GLU A 73 1.41 -0.07 17.36
CA GLU A 73 0.26 0.77 17.03
C GLU A 73 -0.13 0.67 15.55
N GLU A 74 0.77 0.16 14.70
CA GLU A 74 0.54 0.12 13.25
C GLU A 74 -0.71 -0.66 12.86
N MET A 75 -0.99 -1.80 13.49
CA MET A 75 -2.16 -2.62 13.16
C MET A 75 -3.49 -1.94 13.54
N GLU A 76 -3.54 -1.23 14.66
CA GLU A 76 -4.70 -0.42 15.03
C GLU A 76 -4.87 0.75 14.06
N ALA A 77 -3.77 1.43 13.69
CA ALA A 77 -3.80 2.49 12.70
C ALA A 77 -4.32 2.00 11.33
N LEU A 78 -4.00 0.77 10.94
CA LEU A 78 -4.53 0.15 9.72
C LEU A 78 -6.04 -0.08 9.82
N GLN A 79 -6.51 -0.64 10.95
CA GLN A 79 -7.94 -0.87 11.19
C GLN A 79 -8.76 0.43 11.20
N LEU A 80 -8.19 1.51 11.75
CA LEU A 80 -8.80 2.84 11.75
C LEU A 80 -8.70 3.58 10.41
N GLY A 81 -7.99 3.01 9.42
CA GLY A 81 -7.76 3.64 8.12
C GLY A 81 -6.81 4.83 8.14
N ALA A 82 -6.05 5.02 9.22
CA ALA A 82 -5.08 6.10 9.35
C ALA A 82 -3.80 5.86 8.52
N VAL A 83 -3.52 4.59 8.22
CA VAL A 83 -2.54 4.09 7.24
C VAL A 83 -3.21 3.09 6.30
N GLN A 84 -2.76 2.99 5.06
CA GLN A 84 -3.39 2.12 4.04
C GLN A 84 -2.63 0.82 3.83
N MET A 85 -1.33 0.78 4.16
CA MET A 85 -0.49 -0.38 3.93
C MET A 85 0.60 -0.52 4.98
N LEU A 86 0.83 -1.76 5.39
CA LEU A 86 1.88 -2.19 6.32
C LEU A 86 2.59 -3.42 5.78
N ALA A 87 3.75 -3.75 6.36
CA ALA A 87 4.46 -5.01 6.12
C ALA A 87 5.04 -5.57 7.44
N PRO A 88 4.18 -6.01 8.38
CA PRO A 88 4.60 -6.53 9.68
C PRO A 88 5.30 -7.89 9.55
N SER A 89 6.00 -8.31 10.60
CA SER A 89 6.48 -9.70 10.70
C SER A 89 5.31 -10.66 10.90
N LEU A 90 5.38 -11.88 10.37
CA LEU A 90 4.35 -12.91 10.56
C LEU A 90 4.11 -13.22 12.04
N ALA A 91 5.17 -13.14 12.86
CA ALA A 91 5.11 -13.31 14.32
C ALA A 91 4.15 -12.36 15.06
N LYS A 92 3.69 -11.29 14.41
CA LYS A 92 2.77 -10.32 15.02
C LYS A 92 1.32 -10.79 14.99
N PHE A 93 0.97 -11.75 14.13
CA PHE A 93 -0.42 -12.15 13.91
C PHE A 93 -0.96 -13.11 14.99
N GLY A 94 -0.12 -13.94 15.59
CA GLY A 94 -0.51 -14.82 16.70
C GLY A 94 -1.14 -14.07 17.88
N PRO A 95 -0.48 -13.03 18.43
CA PRO A 95 -1.06 -12.17 19.47
C PRO A 95 -2.34 -11.42 19.07
N LEU A 96 -2.60 -11.26 17.76
CA LEU A 96 -3.81 -10.62 17.23
C LEU A 96 -4.96 -11.63 17.00
N GLY A 97 -4.76 -12.90 17.35
CA GLY A 97 -5.78 -13.94 17.27
C GLY A 97 -5.72 -14.79 16.00
N VAL A 98 -4.75 -14.56 15.10
CA VAL A 98 -4.54 -15.38 13.89
C VAL A 98 -3.35 -16.30 14.09
N LYS A 99 -3.56 -17.33 14.92
CA LYS A 99 -2.51 -18.22 15.42
C LYS A 99 -1.89 -19.10 14.33
N GLU A 100 -2.55 -19.27 13.22
CA GLU A 100 -2.09 -20.07 12.09
C GLU A 100 -0.77 -19.52 11.51
N PHE A 101 -0.50 -18.22 11.67
CA PHE A 101 0.78 -17.61 11.29
C PHE A 101 1.95 -17.99 12.20
N GLU A 102 1.71 -18.49 13.41
CA GLU A 102 2.78 -18.94 14.34
C GLU A 102 3.55 -20.14 13.77
N VAL A 103 3.00 -20.86 12.79
CA VAL A 103 3.70 -21.96 12.11
C VAL A 103 5.02 -21.52 11.47
N PHE A 104 5.12 -20.26 11.03
CA PHE A 104 6.34 -19.71 10.43
C PHE A 104 7.44 -19.41 11.44
N ASP A 105 7.11 -19.38 12.74
CA ASP A 105 8.07 -19.12 13.82
C ASP A 105 8.61 -20.41 14.44
N LEU A 106 8.15 -21.58 13.99
CA LEU A 106 8.64 -22.87 14.48
C LEU A 106 10.10 -23.09 14.06
N PRO A 107 10.99 -23.40 15.02
CA PRO A 107 12.41 -23.57 14.72
C PRO A 107 12.64 -24.79 13.82
N TYR A 108 13.48 -24.61 12.80
CA TYR A 108 13.91 -25.66 11.86
C TYR A 108 12.80 -26.30 11.01
N ILE A 109 11.64 -25.64 10.85
CA ILE A 109 10.53 -26.18 10.04
C ILE A 109 10.81 -26.18 8.52
N PHE A 110 11.76 -25.38 8.05
CA PHE A 110 12.15 -25.31 6.64
C PHE A 110 13.60 -25.75 6.44
N ASP A 111 13.81 -26.68 5.50
CA ASP A 111 15.15 -27.22 5.18
C ASP A 111 16.08 -26.19 4.53
N ASN A 112 15.52 -25.22 3.78
CA ASN A 112 16.26 -24.19 3.06
C ASN A 112 15.32 -23.07 2.57
N TYR A 113 15.93 -22.05 1.94
CA TYR A 113 15.22 -20.89 1.39
C TYR A 113 14.20 -21.27 0.30
N ASP A 114 14.49 -22.26 -0.55
CA ASP A 114 13.56 -22.70 -1.59
C ASP A 114 12.33 -23.38 -0.98
N ALA A 115 12.52 -24.19 0.06
CA ALA A 115 11.44 -24.79 0.82
C ALA A 115 10.57 -23.72 1.51
N LEU A 116 11.21 -22.72 2.13
CA LEU A 116 10.53 -21.58 2.73
C LEU A 116 9.66 -20.84 1.71
N HIS A 117 10.19 -20.52 0.52
CA HIS A 117 9.44 -19.73 -0.47
C HIS A 117 8.27 -20.49 -1.11
N LYS A 118 8.32 -21.83 -1.17
CA LYS A 118 7.22 -22.64 -1.71
C LYS A 118 5.97 -22.59 -0.83
N VAL A 119 6.11 -22.41 0.48
CA VAL A 119 4.97 -22.49 1.42
C VAL A 119 4.02 -21.29 1.31
N PRO A 120 4.48 -20.02 1.40
CA PRO A 120 3.62 -18.85 1.21
C PRO A 120 3.00 -18.77 -0.20
N GLN A 121 3.66 -19.34 -1.21
CA GLN A 121 3.18 -19.36 -2.60
C GLN A 121 2.27 -20.57 -2.92
N GLY A 122 2.21 -21.55 -2.00
CA GLY A 122 1.46 -22.79 -2.19
C GLY A 122 0.08 -22.77 -1.56
N PRO A 123 -0.62 -23.94 -1.53
CA PRO A 123 -1.96 -24.05 -0.97
C PRO A 123 -2.06 -23.61 0.50
N ALA A 124 -1.02 -23.86 1.31
CA ALA A 124 -0.99 -23.45 2.71
C ALA A 124 -0.95 -21.92 2.85
N GLY A 125 -0.04 -21.25 2.14
CA GLY A 125 0.01 -19.78 2.13
C GLY A 125 -1.27 -19.14 1.60
N ARG A 126 -1.88 -19.75 0.57
CA ARG A 126 -3.17 -19.30 0.05
C ARG A 126 -4.28 -19.41 1.10
N ALA A 127 -4.37 -20.54 1.79
CA ALA A 127 -5.37 -20.76 2.84
C ALA A 127 -5.22 -19.83 4.05
N LEU A 128 -4.05 -19.24 4.27
CA LEU A 128 -3.82 -18.24 5.33
C LEU A 128 -4.27 -16.83 4.94
N LEU A 129 -4.49 -16.58 3.64
CA LEU A 129 -4.87 -15.27 3.10
C LEU A 129 -6.36 -15.17 2.74
N ASP A 130 -7.04 -16.31 2.61
CA ASP A 130 -8.48 -16.42 2.31
C ASP A 130 -9.32 -16.42 3.59
#